data_AF-A0A3N0A354-F1
#
_entry.id   AF-A0A3N0A354-F1
#
_cell.length_a   1.000
_cell.length_b   1.000
_cell.length_c   1.000
_cell.angle_alpha   90.00
_cell.angle_beta   90.00
_cell.angle_gamma   90.00
#
_symmetry.space_group_name_H-M   'P 1'
#
loop_
_entity.id
_entity.type
_entity.pdbx_description
1 polymer ?
#
loop_
_entity_poly.entity_id
_entity_poly.type
_entity_poly.pdbx_seq_one_letter_code
_entity_poly.pdbx_strand_id
1 'polypeptide(L)'
;MKIYRVSNVQKFAAGMSPGRPKAGRAVRSILDDVRRRGDDAVLYHEKRFNKAAKRPLRLSKSEIKRAYARLSRPEIAALRLARSRLARTESATMSLLKSKTTSSGGIRITRKFAPVRSVGCYIPGGLARYPSSAVMCVVPAKVAKVGRIAVVSPPGKDGDIDPMTIAAADICGADEIYRTGGAQAVAALSYGTRSIPRVDKIVGPGGPIVAEAKHLASSTTGIDMLAGPTELGILADSSADPRHVALDLVSQAEHSRDTSCYLITDSQRLARSVRGIISEMLPDIKRSGIVRDSLKNNGFIAVCKRSDMVPLANALAPEHLQIMTKRPESLSSGVVTPGMILLGGNSPSSASDYILGSNHVLPTGGSGASRGSLSVLDFVKMITQVSSTKQALSKASGHLRVLAEAEGLYNHYEAVRGRI
;
A
#
# COMPACT_ATOMS: atom_id res chain seq x y z
N MET A 1 -9.76 2.72 -25.63
CA MET A 1 -8.29 2.73 -25.37
C MET A 1 -7.54 2.98 -26.68
N LYS A 2 -6.46 3.78 -26.63
CA LYS A 2 -5.58 4.02 -27.79
C LYS A 2 -4.60 2.87 -27.97
N ILE A 3 -4.28 2.50 -29.21
CA ILE A 3 -3.26 1.49 -29.54
C ILE A 3 -2.00 2.21 -30.01
N TYR A 4 -0.87 1.94 -29.37
CA TYR A 4 0.43 2.49 -29.70
C TYR A 4 1.36 1.38 -30.23
N ARG A 5 2.19 1.72 -31.21
CA ARG A 5 3.34 0.91 -31.59
C ARG A 5 4.56 1.43 -30.84
N VAL A 6 5.18 0.58 -30.03
CA VAL A 6 6.35 0.95 -29.23
C VAL A 6 7.61 0.54 -30.00
N SER A 7 8.42 1.54 -30.36
CA SER A 7 9.73 1.34 -30.99
C SER A 7 10.90 1.72 -30.07
N ASN A 8 10.65 2.50 -29.01
CA ASN A 8 11.62 2.86 -27.98
C ASN A 8 10.94 2.76 -26.60
N VAL A 9 11.34 1.76 -25.82
CA VAL A 9 10.75 1.44 -24.52
C VAL A 9 10.89 2.59 -23.54
N GLN A 10 12.09 3.14 -23.39
CA GLN A 10 12.38 4.17 -22.38
C GLN A 10 11.62 5.46 -22.66
N LYS A 11 11.64 5.91 -23.92
CA LYS A 11 10.88 7.10 -24.34
C LYS A 11 9.38 6.92 -24.15
N PHE A 12 8.86 5.73 -24.45
CA PHE A 12 7.44 5.44 -24.28
C PHE A 12 7.05 5.44 -22.80
N ALA A 13 7.79 4.72 -21.95
CA ALA A 13 7.51 4.64 -20.51
C ALA A 13 7.56 6.02 -19.83
N ALA A 14 8.56 6.84 -20.13
CA ALA A 14 8.68 8.20 -19.60
C ALA A 14 7.49 9.10 -19.99
N GLY A 15 6.89 8.88 -21.16
CA GLY A 15 5.70 9.60 -21.62
C GLY A 15 4.39 9.16 -20.94
N MET A 16 4.39 8.03 -20.23
CA MET A 16 3.21 7.47 -19.56
C MET A 16 3.21 7.69 -18.04
N SER A 17 4.28 8.24 -17.47
CA SER A 17 4.37 8.47 -16.02
C SER A 17 3.35 9.53 -15.53
N PRO A 18 2.54 9.22 -14.50
CA PRO A 18 1.59 10.19 -13.96
C PRO A 18 2.31 11.37 -13.27
N GLY A 19 1.79 12.58 -13.46
CA GLY A 19 2.27 13.78 -12.77
C GLY A 19 1.88 13.80 -11.29
N ARG A 20 2.65 14.52 -10.45
CA ARG A 20 2.33 14.67 -9.01
C ARG A 20 1.09 15.56 -8.78
N PRO A 21 0.21 15.22 -7.82
CA PRO A 21 -0.94 16.05 -7.47
C PRO A 21 -0.54 17.44 -6.93
N LYS A 22 -1.33 18.48 -7.24
CA LYS A 22 -1.10 19.88 -6.86
C LYS A 22 -1.86 20.34 -5.57
N ALA A 23 -2.09 19.45 -4.60
CA ALA A 23 -3.00 19.71 -3.46
C ALA A 23 -2.34 20.21 -2.16
N GLY A 24 -1.01 20.40 -2.12
CA GLY A 24 -0.26 20.53 -0.86
C GLY A 24 -0.67 21.64 0.10
N ARG A 25 -1.07 22.84 -0.37
CA ARG A 25 -1.44 23.95 0.53
C ARG A 25 -2.72 23.69 1.32
N ALA A 26 -3.76 23.18 0.67
CA ALA A 26 -5.03 22.90 1.32
C ALA A 26 -4.90 21.77 2.34
N VAL A 27 -4.13 20.72 2.00
CA VAL A 27 -3.86 19.59 2.90
C VAL A 27 -3.05 20.04 4.11
N ARG A 28 -2.00 20.84 3.92
CA ARG A 28 -1.21 21.41 5.01
C ARG A 28 -2.06 22.19 6.01
N SER A 29 -2.98 23.03 5.51
CA SER A 29 -3.88 23.78 6.39
C SER A 29 -4.77 22.88 7.26
N ILE A 30 -5.20 21.72 6.75
CA ILE A 30 -5.99 20.75 7.53
C ILE A 30 -5.12 20.12 8.63
N LEU A 31 -3.89 19.73 8.28
CA LEU A 31 -2.94 19.14 9.22
C LEU A 31 -2.61 20.11 10.37
N ASP A 32 -2.31 21.36 10.04
CA ASP A 32 -1.99 22.40 11.02
C ASP A 32 -3.18 22.72 11.93
N ASP A 33 -4.40 22.70 11.39
CA ASP A 33 -5.61 22.95 12.18
C ASP A 33 -5.90 21.82 13.17
N VAL A 34 -5.75 20.56 12.75
CA VAL A 34 -5.88 19.40 13.66
C VAL A 34 -4.78 19.40 14.72
N ARG A 35 -3.55 19.76 14.35
CA ARG A 35 -2.44 19.88 15.32
C ARG A 35 -2.74 20.90 16.43
N ARG A 36 -3.43 21.99 16.09
CA ARG A 36 -3.75 23.07 17.03
C ARG A 36 -5.03 22.82 17.84
N ARG A 37 -6.10 22.31 17.20
CA ARG A 37 -7.45 22.23 17.82
C ARG A 37 -7.91 20.80 18.13
N GLY A 38 -7.12 19.77 17.77
CA GLY A 38 -7.42 18.38 18.09
C GLY A 38 -8.80 17.91 17.58
N ASP A 39 -9.57 17.26 18.46
CA ASP A 39 -10.88 16.66 18.15
C ASP A 39 -11.85 17.65 17.48
N ASP A 40 -11.81 18.92 17.86
CA ASP A 40 -12.72 19.94 17.34
C ASP A 40 -12.46 20.23 15.85
N ALA A 41 -11.18 20.28 15.44
CA ALA A 41 -10.81 20.39 14.03
C ALA A 41 -11.17 19.14 13.24
N VAL A 42 -10.96 17.94 13.81
CA VAL A 42 -11.38 16.68 13.18
C VAL A 42 -12.87 16.73 12.87
N LEU A 43 -13.72 17.01 13.86
CA LEU A 43 -15.17 17.07 13.69
C LEU A 43 -15.62 18.19 12.73
N TYR A 44 -14.94 19.34 12.75
CA TYR A 44 -15.17 20.41 11.78
C TYR A 44 -14.95 19.93 10.35
N HIS A 45 -13.84 19.24 10.08
CA HIS A 45 -13.53 18.71 8.75
C HIS A 45 -14.45 17.55 8.36
N GLU A 46 -14.84 16.67 9.30
CA GLU A 46 -15.83 15.62 9.04
C GLU A 46 -17.18 16.23 8.62
N LYS A 47 -17.68 17.24 9.35
CA LYS A 47 -18.91 17.95 8.98
C LYS A 47 -18.79 18.62 7.61
N ARG A 48 -17.63 19.21 7.30
CA ARG A 48 -17.38 19.89 6.02
C ARG A 48 -17.34 18.92 4.83
N PHE A 49 -16.67 17.79 4.96
CA PHE A 49 -16.40 16.88 3.83
C PHE A 49 -17.38 15.71 3.73
N ASN A 50 -17.82 15.16 4.86
CA ASN A 50 -18.72 14.01 4.92
C ASN A 50 -20.17 14.38 5.30
N LYS A 51 -20.44 15.67 5.53
CA LYS A 51 -21.76 16.24 5.91
C LYS A 51 -22.30 15.76 7.25
N ALA A 52 -21.54 14.95 7.99
CA ALA A 52 -21.90 14.44 9.30
C ALA A 52 -20.66 14.41 10.20
N ALA A 53 -20.88 14.68 11.49
CA ALA A 53 -19.87 14.55 12.51
C ALA A 53 -20.56 14.05 13.79
N LYS A 54 -20.10 12.93 14.33
CA LYS A 54 -20.68 12.27 15.50
C LYS A 54 -19.63 12.14 16.60
N ARG A 55 -20.05 12.40 17.84
CA ARG A 55 -19.27 12.08 19.04
C ARG A 55 -19.82 10.80 19.72
N PRO A 56 -18.98 10.04 20.43
CA PRO A 56 -17.51 10.12 20.49
C PRO A 56 -16.85 9.85 19.12
N LEU A 57 -15.55 10.10 18.93
CA LEU A 57 -14.87 9.67 17.69
C LEU A 57 -14.55 8.17 17.71
N ARG A 58 -14.28 7.60 18.88
CA ARG A 58 -14.06 6.15 19.05
C ARG A 58 -15.40 5.40 19.03
N LEU A 59 -15.44 4.27 18.34
CA LEU A 59 -16.59 3.37 18.38
C LEU A 59 -16.64 2.63 19.72
N SER A 60 -17.83 2.54 20.30
CA SER A 60 -18.06 1.70 21.48
C SER A 60 -18.20 0.22 21.11
N LYS A 61 -17.97 -0.69 22.08
CA LYS A 61 -18.26 -2.13 21.90
C LYS A 61 -19.73 -2.37 21.47
N SER A 62 -20.66 -1.54 21.93
CA SER A 62 -22.08 -1.63 21.55
C SER A 62 -22.31 -1.29 20.07
N GLU A 63 -21.59 -0.28 19.54
CA GLU A 63 -21.64 0.10 18.12
C GLU A 63 -21.05 -0.99 17.25
N ILE A 64 -19.92 -1.57 17.67
CA ILE A 64 -19.32 -2.72 16.99
C ILE A 64 -20.31 -3.89 16.97
N LYS A 65 -20.93 -4.27 18.10
CA LYS A 65 -21.95 -5.33 18.14
C LYS A 65 -23.14 -5.07 17.21
N ARG A 66 -23.61 -3.82 17.11
CA ARG A 66 -24.68 -3.44 16.17
C ARG A 66 -24.26 -3.58 14.70
N ALA A 67 -22.98 -3.34 14.38
CA ALA A 67 -22.47 -3.57 13.03
C ALA A 67 -22.59 -5.05 12.63
N TYR A 68 -22.26 -5.98 13.53
CA TYR A 68 -22.43 -7.42 13.27
C TYR A 68 -23.89 -7.83 13.02
N ALA A 69 -24.84 -7.22 13.72
CA ALA A 69 -26.27 -7.51 13.54
C ALA A 69 -26.80 -7.12 12.14
N ARG A 70 -26.06 -6.28 11.40
CA ARG A 70 -26.40 -5.86 10.03
C ARG A 70 -25.73 -6.72 8.95
N LEU A 71 -24.98 -7.75 9.33
CA LEU A 71 -24.25 -8.61 8.40
C LEU A 71 -24.87 -10.00 8.35
N SER A 72 -24.90 -10.54 7.14
CA SER A 72 -25.25 -11.92 6.86
C SER A 72 -24.11 -12.87 7.26
N ARG A 73 -24.45 -14.15 7.48
CA ARG A 73 -23.45 -15.20 7.74
C ARG A 73 -22.43 -15.32 6.58
N PRO A 74 -22.82 -15.26 5.29
CA PRO A 74 -21.86 -15.26 4.18
C PRO A 74 -20.86 -14.10 4.21
N GLU A 75 -21.28 -12.88 4.55
CA GLU A 75 -20.36 -11.73 4.65
C GLU A 75 -19.31 -11.96 5.75
N ILE A 76 -19.72 -12.44 6.93
CA ILE A 76 -18.80 -12.76 8.02
C ILE A 76 -17.86 -13.91 7.63
N ALA A 77 -18.37 -14.94 6.95
CA ALA A 77 -17.57 -16.06 6.47
C ALA A 77 -16.52 -15.61 5.44
N ALA A 78 -16.88 -14.73 4.51
CA ALA A 78 -15.96 -14.17 3.52
C ALA A 78 -14.83 -13.38 4.18
N LEU A 79 -15.14 -12.52 5.18
CA LEU A 79 -14.13 -11.77 5.94
C LEU A 79 -13.17 -12.69 6.69
N ARG A 80 -13.68 -13.77 7.31
CA ARG A 80 -12.85 -14.77 8.00
C ARG A 80 -11.96 -15.54 7.04
N LEU A 81 -12.46 -15.87 5.85
CA LEU A 81 -11.67 -16.55 4.83
C LEU A 81 -10.53 -15.64 4.34
N ALA A 82 -10.83 -14.38 3.99
CA ALA A 82 -9.82 -13.39 3.58
C ALA A 82 -8.75 -13.21 4.66
N ARG A 83 -9.18 -13.01 5.92
CA ARG A 83 -8.27 -12.92 7.08
C ARG A 83 -7.37 -14.15 7.18
N SER A 84 -7.93 -15.36 7.12
CA SER A 84 -7.16 -16.59 7.35
C SER A 84 -6.13 -16.86 6.26
N ARG A 85 -6.45 -16.57 5.00
CA ARG A 85 -5.52 -16.71 3.87
C ARG A 85 -4.37 -15.72 3.95
N LEU A 86 -4.66 -14.44 4.18
CA LEU A 86 -3.61 -13.42 4.35
C LEU A 86 -2.76 -13.69 5.62
N ALA A 87 -3.38 -14.07 6.73
CA ALA A 87 -2.63 -14.37 7.95
C ALA A 87 -1.64 -15.51 7.76
N ARG A 88 -1.98 -16.52 6.93
CA ARG A 88 -1.10 -17.64 6.60
C ARG A 88 0.17 -17.18 5.88
N THR A 89 0.02 -16.36 4.84
CA THR A 89 1.14 -15.86 4.03
C THR A 89 2.01 -14.89 4.83
N GLU A 90 1.41 -13.97 5.56
CA GLU A 90 2.16 -13.03 6.42
C GLU A 90 2.89 -13.74 7.57
N SER A 91 2.29 -14.79 8.15
CA SER A 91 2.97 -15.59 9.19
C SER A 91 4.16 -16.37 8.63
N ALA A 92 4.04 -16.88 7.41
CA ALA A 92 5.15 -17.54 6.73
C ALA A 92 6.32 -16.55 6.52
N THR A 93 6.06 -15.33 6.04
CA THR A 93 7.07 -14.27 5.91
C THR A 93 7.69 -13.91 7.27
N MET A 94 6.88 -13.73 8.32
CA MET A 94 7.36 -13.41 9.66
C MET A 94 8.28 -14.49 10.23
N SER A 95 8.02 -15.77 9.92
CA SER A 95 8.82 -16.90 10.40
C SER A 95 10.28 -16.91 9.88
N LEU A 96 10.54 -16.18 8.78
CA LEU A 96 11.87 -16.00 8.23
C LEU A 96 12.73 -15.03 9.06
N LEU A 97 12.11 -14.14 9.85
CA LEU A 97 12.80 -13.12 10.63
C LEU A 97 13.32 -13.68 11.96
N LYS A 98 14.57 -14.15 11.96
CA LYS A 98 15.25 -14.68 13.16
C LYS A 98 16.34 -13.74 13.65
N SER A 99 16.44 -13.58 14.98
CA SER A 99 17.54 -12.85 15.59
C SER A 99 18.87 -13.51 15.24
N LYS A 100 19.86 -12.72 14.81
CA LYS A 100 21.19 -13.23 14.43
C LYS A 100 22.30 -12.48 15.14
N THR A 101 23.26 -13.21 15.70
CA THR A 101 24.45 -12.67 16.34
C THR A 101 25.68 -13.05 15.53
N THR A 102 26.52 -12.07 15.21
CA THR A 102 27.86 -12.27 14.64
C THR A 102 28.90 -11.84 15.66
N SER A 103 29.85 -12.74 15.95
CA SER A 103 30.95 -12.49 16.88
C SER A 103 32.27 -12.64 16.16
N SER A 104 33.17 -11.68 16.30
CA SER A 104 34.52 -11.73 15.74
C SER A 104 35.47 -10.87 16.56
N GLY A 105 36.63 -11.42 16.95
CA GLY A 105 37.71 -10.65 17.60
C GLY A 105 37.33 -9.91 18.89
N GLY A 106 36.35 -10.39 19.66
CA GLY A 106 35.83 -9.71 20.86
C GLY A 106 34.74 -8.67 20.59
N ILE A 107 34.33 -8.48 19.34
CA ILE A 107 33.17 -7.69 18.94
C ILE A 107 31.98 -8.63 18.73
N ARG A 108 30.81 -8.26 19.24
CA ARG A 108 29.56 -8.98 19.07
C ARG A 108 28.47 -8.03 18.60
N ILE A 109 27.85 -8.34 17.47
CA ILE A 109 26.74 -7.61 16.86
C ILE A 109 25.52 -8.52 16.78
N THR A 110 24.43 -8.17 17.44
CA THR A 110 23.15 -8.88 17.40
C THR A 110 22.10 -8.04 16.69
N ARG A 111 21.45 -8.59 15.66
CA ARG A 111 20.30 -7.99 14.98
C ARG A 111 19.01 -8.70 15.43
N LYS A 112 18.12 -7.96 16.09
CA LYS A 112 16.80 -8.43 16.57
C LYS A 112 15.69 -7.77 15.77
N PHE A 113 14.57 -8.45 15.56
CA PHE A 113 13.38 -7.84 14.95
C PHE A 113 12.34 -7.58 16.03
N ALA A 114 11.78 -6.37 16.05
CA ALA A 114 10.76 -5.96 17.01
C ALA A 114 9.62 -5.24 16.29
N PRO A 115 8.35 -5.43 16.69
CA PRO A 115 7.25 -4.70 16.09
C PRO A 115 7.35 -3.20 16.38
N VAL A 116 6.75 -2.39 15.51
CA VAL A 116 6.40 -1.01 15.86
C VAL A 116 5.42 -1.02 17.04
N ARG A 117 5.45 0.00 17.91
CA ARG A 117 4.64 -0.03 19.13
C ARG A 117 3.18 0.23 18.84
N SER A 118 2.91 1.11 17.88
CA SER A 118 1.56 1.48 17.46
C SER A 118 1.46 1.80 15.98
N VAL A 119 0.34 1.43 15.36
CA VAL A 119 0.05 1.71 13.95
C VAL A 119 -1.36 2.26 13.77
N GLY A 120 -1.51 3.21 12.85
CA GLY A 120 -2.78 3.72 12.36
C GLY A 120 -3.09 3.16 10.97
N CYS A 121 -4.15 2.38 10.83
CA CYS A 121 -4.63 1.84 9.57
C CYS A 121 -5.72 2.75 9.01
N TYR A 122 -5.41 3.45 7.91
CA TYR A 122 -6.39 4.24 7.18
C TYR A 122 -7.18 3.35 6.21
N ILE A 123 -8.49 3.27 6.41
CA ILE A 123 -9.39 2.47 5.57
C ILE A 123 -10.30 3.42 4.78
N PRO A 124 -10.16 3.47 3.43
CA PRO A 124 -11.00 4.33 2.60
C PRO A 124 -12.50 4.08 2.77
N GLY A 125 -13.31 5.06 2.39
CA GLY A 125 -14.77 4.98 2.45
C GLY A 125 -15.41 6.17 1.73
N GLY A 126 -16.72 6.37 1.95
CA GLY A 126 -17.50 7.44 1.32
C GLY A 126 -18.15 6.99 0.01
N LEU A 127 -17.42 7.03 -1.11
CA LEU A 127 -17.96 6.68 -2.44
C LEU A 127 -18.16 5.16 -2.63
N ALA A 128 -17.37 4.35 -1.93
CA ALA A 128 -17.47 2.90 -1.91
C ALA A 128 -17.08 2.37 -0.53
N ARG A 129 -17.30 1.07 -0.31
CA ARG A 129 -17.03 0.36 0.95
C ARG A 129 -15.79 -0.52 0.76
N TYR A 130 -14.82 -0.46 1.68
CA TYR A 130 -13.54 -1.16 1.56
C TYR A 130 -13.20 -2.06 2.77
N PRO A 131 -14.06 -3.04 3.11
CA PRO A 131 -13.76 -3.97 4.21
C PRO A 131 -12.52 -4.82 3.91
N SER A 132 -12.21 -5.10 2.64
CA SER A 132 -10.98 -5.78 2.24
C SER A 132 -9.73 -5.01 2.67
N SER A 133 -9.69 -3.69 2.52
CA SER A 133 -8.54 -2.87 2.97
C SER A 133 -8.34 -2.93 4.48
N ALA A 134 -9.40 -3.10 5.28
CA ALA A 134 -9.27 -3.35 6.71
C ALA A 134 -8.55 -4.68 6.99
N VAL A 135 -8.88 -5.74 6.25
CA VAL A 135 -8.15 -7.01 6.31
C VAL A 135 -6.69 -6.81 5.94
N MET A 136 -6.42 -6.16 4.82
CA MET A 136 -5.07 -5.96 4.28
C MET A 136 -4.16 -5.12 5.18
N CYS A 137 -4.71 -4.18 5.96
CA CYS A 137 -3.92 -3.36 6.88
C CYS A 137 -3.75 -4.01 8.27
N VAL A 138 -4.84 -4.55 8.83
CA VAL A 138 -4.86 -5.00 10.24
C VAL A 138 -4.21 -6.37 10.41
N VAL A 139 -4.38 -7.29 9.47
CA VAL A 139 -3.82 -8.65 9.56
C VAL A 139 -2.29 -8.66 9.68
N PRO A 140 -1.51 -8.02 8.78
CA PRO A 140 -0.05 -8.02 8.91
C PRO A 140 0.43 -7.32 10.20
N ALA A 141 -0.25 -6.25 10.64
CA ALA A 141 0.02 -5.61 11.93
C ALA A 141 -0.15 -6.59 13.11
N LYS A 142 -1.23 -7.39 13.07
CA LYS A 142 -1.51 -8.37 14.12
C LYS A 142 -0.51 -9.53 14.10
N VAL A 143 -0.12 -10.01 12.92
CA VAL A 143 0.91 -11.05 12.76
C VAL A 143 2.26 -10.56 13.29
N ALA A 144 2.62 -9.30 13.04
CA ALA A 144 3.84 -8.67 13.58
C ALA A 144 3.79 -8.50 15.11
N LYS A 145 2.61 -8.61 15.73
CA LYS A 145 2.35 -8.34 17.16
C LYS A 145 2.53 -6.87 17.53
N VAL A 146 2.06 -5.97 16.67
CA VAL A 146 1.98 -4.53 17.01
C VAL A 146 1.13 -4.34 18.27
N GLY A 147 1.63 -3.54 19.21
CA GLY A 147 1.03 -3.40 20.54
C GLY A 147 -0.29 -2.62 20.56
N ARG A 148 -0.50 -1.69 19.61
CA ARG A 148 -1.75 -0.92 19.46
C ARG A 148 -2.07 -0.67 17.99
N ILE A 149 -3.23 -1.12 17.53
CA ILE A 149 -3.71 -0.98 16.16
C ILE A 149 -4.97 -0.12 16.15
N ALA A 150 -4.83 1.12 15.69
CA ALA A 150 -5.94 2.05 15.51
C ALA A 150 -6.42 2.03 14.06
N VAL A 151 -7.72 1.87 13.83
CA VAL A 151 -8.35 1.96 12.52
C VAL A 151 -9.09 3.28 12.42
N VAL A 152 -8.89 4.01 11.32
CA VAL A 152 -9.68 5.20 10.97
C VAL A 152 -10.41 4.94 9.66
N SER A 153 -11.69 5.31 9.58
CA SER A 153 -12.47 5.24 8.35
C SER A 153 -13.47 6.39 8.29
N PRO A 154 -13.64 7.05 7.13
CA PRO A 154 -14.58 8.16 7.01
C PRO A 154 -16.02 7.68 7.27
N PRO A 155 -16.78 8.39 8.11
CA PRO A 155 -18.20 8.12 8.28
C PRO A 155 -18.99 8.45 7.00
N GLY A 156 -20.10 7.76 6.81
CA GLY A 156 -21.11 8.10 5.81
C GLY A 156 -21.91 9.35 6.18
N LYS A 157 -22.93 9.64 5.38
CA LYS A 157 -23.84 10.79 5.59
C LYS A 157 -24.64 10.70 6.90
N ASP A 158 -24.77 9.51 7.46
CA ASP A 158 -25.39 9.23 8.76
C ASP A 158 -24.42 9.41 9.94
N GLY A 159 -23.15 9.72 9.66
CA GLY A 159 -22.12 9.91 10.69
C GLY A 159 -21.54 8.60 11.23
N ASP A 160 -21.82 7.46 10.61
CA ASP A 160 -21.29 6.16 11.03
C ASP A 160 -20.42 5.49 9.96
N ILE A 161 -19.57 4.57 10.39
CA ILE A 161 -18.77 3.76 9.47
C ILE A 161 -19.63 2.62 8.95
N ASP A 162 -19.32 2.20 7.72
CA ASP A 162 -19.91 1.02 7.13
C ASP A 162 -19.82 -0.24 8.05
N PRO A 163 -20.93 -0.97 8.31
CA PRO A 163 -20.95 -2.12 9.21
C PRO A 163 -19.95 -3.23 8.84
N MET A 164 -19.77 -3.51 7.55
CA MET A 164 -18.86 -4.55 7.10
C MET A 164 -17.40 -4.13 7.31
N THR A 165 -17.11 -2.84 7.19
CA THR A 165 -15.78 -2.28 7.48
C THR A 165 -15.46 -2.34 8.97
N ILE A 166 -16.44 -2.01 9.84
CA ILE A 166 -16.31 -2.15 11.29
C ILE A 166 -16.03 -3.61 11.67
N ALA A 167 -16.85 -4.55 11.15
CA ALA A 167 -16.68 -5.97 11.44
C ALA A 167 -15.36 -6.51 10.89
N ALA A 168 -14.89 -6.07 9.71
CA ALA A 168 -13.60 -6.48 9.17
C ALA A 168 -12.44 -6.04 10.08
N ALA A 169 -12.46 -4.80 10.57
CA ALA A 169 -11.46 -4.29 11.51
C ALA A 169 -11.44 -5.10 12.82
N ASP A 170 -12.60 -5.36 13.42
CA ASP A 170 -12.72 -6.14 14.66
C ASP A 170 -12.32 -7.62 14.45
N ILE A 171 -12.83 -8.27 13.40
CA ILE A 171 -12.44 -9.65 13.02
C ILE A 171 -10.93 -9.75 12.85
N CYS A 172 -10.25 -8.75 12.30
CA CYS A 172 -8.80 -8.80 12.06
C CYS A 172 -7.98 -8.45 13.31
N GLY A 173 -8.60 -7.93 14.36
CA GLY A 173 -7.97 -7.69 15.66
C GLY A 173 -7.47 -6.27 15.85
N ALA A 174 -8.14 -5.27 15.29
CA ALA A 174 -7.95 -3.86 15.63
C ALA A 174 -8.33 -3.61 17.10
N ASP A 175 -7.57 -2.76 17.80
CA ASP A 175 -7.82 -2.42 19.21
C ASP A 175 -8.79 -1.23 19.35
N GLU A 176 -8.80 -0.35 18.34
CA GLU A 176 -9.51 0.92 18.35
C GLU A 176 -10.03 1.22 16.95
N ILE A 177 -11.28 1.69 16.83
CA ILE A 177 -11.88 2.10 15.55
C ILE A 177 -12.44 3.51 15.71
N TYR A 178 -12.11 4.41 14.79
CA TYR A 178 -12.46 5.82 14.84
C TYR A 178 -13.18 6.28 13.57
N ARG A 179 -14.28 7.02 13.73
CA ARG A 179 -15.09 7.61 12.65
C ARG A 179 -14.50 8.90 12.11
N THR A 180 -13.38 8.80 11.40
CA THR A 180 -12.75 9.92 10.70
C THR A 180 -11.99 9.44 9.47
N GLY A 181 -11.93 10.27 8.42
CA GLY A 181 -11.14 9.99 7.22
C GLY A 181 -10.37 11.20 6.71
N GLY A 182 -9.96 11.17 5.44
CA GLY A 182 -9.26 12.29 4.79
C GLY A 182 -7.94 12.69 5.45
N ALA A 183 -7.52 13.93 5.20
CA ALA A 183 -6.30 14.51 5.76
C ALA A 183 -6.38 14.70 7.28
N GLN A 184 -7.58 14.99 7.81
CA GLN A 184 -7.81 15.18 9.23
C GLN A 184 -7.57 13.90 10.04
N ALA A 185 -7.90 12.72 9.49
CA ALA A 185 -7.60 11.44 10.14
C ALA A 185 -6.10 11.15 10.18
N VAL A 186 -5.39 11.43 9.08
CA VAL A 186 -3.92 11.30 9.02
C VAL A 186 -3.25 12.24 10.03
N ALA A 187 -3.72 13.48 10.11
CA ALA A 187 -3.23 14.46 11.08
C ALA A 187 -3.50 14.02 12.53
N ALA A 188 -4.70 13.50 12.82
CA ALA A 188 -5.06 13.01 14.15
C ALA A 188 -4.19 11.81 14.57
N LEU A 189 -3.92 10.88 13.64
CA LEU A 189 -3.00 9.76 13.88
C LEU A 189 -1.55 10.22 14.07
N SER A 190 -1.11 11.24 13.33
CA SER A 190 0.28 11.71 13.36
C SER A 190 0.59 12.55 14.60
N TYR A 191 -0.25 13.53 14.90
CA TYR A 191 -0.02 14.48 16.00
C TYR A 191 -0.66 14.05 17.32
N GLY A 192 -1.70 13.21 17.23
CA GLY A 192 -2.54 12.87 18.35
C GLY A 192 -3.58 13.96 18.63
N THR A 193 -4.71 13.54 19.19
CA THR A 193 -5.75 14.39 19.76
C THR A 193 -6.13 13.85 21.14
N ARG A 194 -7.08 14.51 21.82
CA ARG A 194 -7.62 13.98 23.09
C ARG A 194 -8.28 12.61 22.90
N SER A 195 -9.01 12.40 21.81
CA SER A 195 -9.70 11.13 21.54
C SER A 195 -8.85 10.10 20.79
N ILE A 196 -7.88 10.54 19.97
CA ILE A 196 -7.09 9.68 19.08
C ILE A 196 -5.61 9.83 19.46
N PRO A 197 -5.03 8.94 20.27
CA PRO A 197 -3.61 9.04 20.60
C PRO A 197 -2.73 8.90 19.34
N ARG A 198 -1.58 9.57 19.31
CA ARG A 198 -0.64 9.45 18.17
C ARG A 198 -0.15 8.01 17.96
N VAL A 199 0.20 7.66 16.73
CA VAL A 199 0.80 6.37 16.35
C VAL A 199 2.24 6.54 15.86
N ASP A 200 3.02 5.46 15.88
CA ASP A 200 4.41 5.49 15.37
C ASP A 200 4.47 5.37 13.84
N LYS A 201 3.49 4.67 13.24
CA LYS A 201 3.40 4.47 11.79
C LYS A 201 1.95 4.57 11.30
N ILE A 202 1.73 5.09 10.09
CA ILE A 202 0.43 5.12 9.41
C ILE A 202 0.53 4.26 8.14
N VAL A 203 -0.44 3.38 7.93
CA VAL A 203 -0.53 2.50 6.76
C VAL A 203 -1.89 2.60 6.10
N GLY A 204 -1.97 2.09 4.87
CA GLY A 204 -3.22 1.94 4.14
C GLY A 204 -3.34 2.87 2.95
N PRO A 205 -4.17 2.47 1.96
CA PRO A 205 -4.35 3.21 0.72
C PRO A 205 -5.22 4.44 0.95
N GLY A 206 -5.22 5.38 0.01
CA GLY A 206 -6.12 6.52 0.06
C GLY A 206 -6.03 7.36 -1.21
N GLY A 207 -7.06 8.16 -1.46
CA GLY A 207 -7.05 9.08 -2.59
C GLY A 207 -5.98 10.17 -2.46
N PRO A 208 -5.80 11.03 -3.48
CA PRO A 208 -4.71 12.00 -3.55
C PRO A 208 -4.54 12.90 -2.32
N ILE A 209 -5.65 13.26 -1.65
CA ILE A 209 -5.64 14.06 -0.43
C ILE A 209 -5.00 13.32 0.76
N VAL A 210 -5.28 12.03 0.89
CA VAL A 210 -4.73 11.18 1.96
C VAL A 210 -3.26 10.89 1.67
N ALA A 211 -2.92 10.63 0.41
CA ALA A 211 -1.53 10.44 -0.02
C ALA A 211 -0.67 11.68 0.29
N GLU A 212 -1.17 12.88 -0.06
CA GLU A 212 -0.48 14.13 0.26
C GLU A 212 -0.39 14.36 1.78
N ALA A 213 -1.44 14.02 2.54
CA ALA A 213 -1.41 14.13 4.00
C ALA A 213 -0.34 13.22 4.61
N LYS A 214 -0.23 11.96 4.13
CA LYS A 214 0.81 11.02 4.55
C LYS A 214 2.20 11.53 4.16
N HIS A 215 2.36 12.10 2.97
CA HIS A 215 3.62 12.71 2.54
C HIS A 215 4.04 13.84 3.48
N LEU A 216 3.14 14.78 3.77
CA LEU A 216 3.41 15.91 4.67
C LEU A 216 3.67 15.48 6.12
N ALA A 217 3.01 14.41 6.59
CA ALA A 217 3.19 13.85 7.93
C ALA A 217 4.46 12.98 8.07
N SER A 218 5.08 12.55 6.96
CA SER A 218 6.16 11.57 6.96
C SER A 218 7.43 11.99 7.71
N SER A 219 7.63 13.30 7.93
CA SER A 219 8.71 13.84 8.76
C SER A 219 8.50 13.60 10.27
N THR A 220 7.26 13.34 10.68
CA THR A 220 6.86 13.21 12.09
C THR A 220 6.41 11.79 12.43
N THR A 221 5.77 11.09 11.49
CA THR A 221 5.22 9.75 11.68
C THR A 221 5.60 8.87 10.50
N GLY A 222 6.07 7.64 10.78
CA GLY A 222 6.41 6.71 9.71
C GLY A 222 5.20 6.44 8.82
N ILE A 223 5.42 6.22 7.53
CA ILE A 223 4.38 5.76 6.60
C ILE A 223 4.80 4.45 5.93
N ASP A 224 3.85 3.67 5.43
CA ASP A 224 4.13 2.62 4.46
C ASP A 224 4.62 3.24 3.14
N MET A 225 3.71 3.77 2.33
CA MET A 225 3.97 4.28 0.99
C MET A 225 3.00 5.39 0.61
N LEU A 226 3.38 6.12 -0.44
CA LEU A 226 2.48 7.02 -1.15
C LEU A 226 1.76 6.21 -2.22
N ALA A 227 0.46 6.03 -2.05
CA ALA A 227 -0.41 5.48 -3.08
C ALA A 227 -0.93 6.64 -3.95
N GLY A 228 -0.78 6.52 -5.26
CA GLY A 228 -1.45 7.33 -6.26
C GLY A 228 -2.73 6.65 -6.77
N PRO A 229 -3.20 7.01 -7.97
CA PRO A 229 -4.27 6.26 -8.65
C PRO A 229 -3.88 4.80 -8.83
N THR A 230 -4.88 3.92 -8.86
CA THR A 230 -4.66 2.48 -9.00
C THR A 230 -4.32 2.10 -10.45
N GLU A 231 -3.56 1.03 -10.63
CA GLU A 231 -2.99 0.60 -11.90
C GLU A 231 -3.12 -0.91 -12.14
N LEU A 232 -3.45 -1.30 -13.37
CA LEU A 232 -3.35 -2.67 -13.85
C LEU A 232 -2.62 -2.71 -15.20
N GLY A 233 -1.44 -3.33 -15.20
CA GLY A 233 -0.75 -3.74 -16.42
C GLY A 233 -1.02 -5.21 -16.74
N ILE A 234 -1.21 -5.54 -18.01
CA ILE A 234 -1.33 -6.91 -18.49
C ILE A 234 -0.28 -7.15 -19.57
N LEU A 235 0.62 -8.12 -19.36
CA LEU A 235 1.45 -8.70 -20.40
C LEU A 235 0.72 -9.90 -21.00
N ALA A 236 0.35 -9.81 -22.28
CA ALA A 236 -0.33 -10.91 -22.95
C ALA A 236 0.21 -11.14 -24.36
N ASP A 237 0.27 -12.41 -24.75
CA ASP A 237 0.64 -12.82 -26.10
C ASP A 237 -0.56 -13.39 -26.86
N SER A 238 -0.33 -13.83 -28.09
CA SER A 238 -1.40 -14.35 -28.96
C SER A 238 -2.15 -15.56 -28.41
N SER A 239 -1.67 -16.22 -27.35
CA SER A 239 -2.37 -17.33 -26.69
C SER A 239 -3.41 -16.89 -25.65
N ALA A 240 -3.40 -15.62 -25.24
CA ALA A 240 -4.35 -15.11 -24.26
C ALA A 240 -5.77 -15.03 -24.84
N ASP A 241 -6.77 -15.35 -24.01
CA ASP A 241 -8.16 -15.07 -24.34
C ASP A 241 -8.41 -13.55 -24.28
N PRO A 242 -8.76 -12.90 -25.41
CA PRO A 242 -9.00 -11.46 -25.43
C PRO A 242 -10.17 -11.03 -24.54
N ARG A 243 -11.14 -11.92 -24.27
CA ARG A 243 -12.27 -11.63 -23.38
C ARG A 243 -11.83 -11.55 -21.92
N HIS A 244 -10.94 -12.45 -21.48
CA HIS A 244 -10.39 -12.38 -20.11
C HIS A 244 -9.57 -11.11 -19.91
N VAL A 245 -8.70 -10.76 -20.88
CA VAL A 245 -7.93 -9.51 -20.83
C VAL A 245 -8.86 -8.29 -20.76
N ALA A 246 -9.94 -8.27 -21.55
CA ALA A 246 -10.91 -7.18 -21.53
C ALA A 246 -11.64 -7.08 -20.18
N LEU A 247 -12.08 -8.21 -19.60
CA LEU A 247 -12.75 -8.27 -18.31
C LEU A 247 -11.85 -7.73 -17.19
N ASP A 248 -10.58 -8.11 -17.16
CA ASP A 248 -9.64 -7.67 -16.14
C ASP A 248 -9.35 -6.16 -16.24
N LEU A 249 -9.12 -5.63 -17.46
CA LEU A 249 -8.95 -4.18 -17.67
C LEU A 249 -10.18 -3.38 -17.24
N VAL A 250 -11.38 -3.87 -17.54
CA VAL A 250 -12.65 -3.25 -17.14
C VAL A 250 -12.83 -3.29 -15.62
N SER A 251 -12.51 -4.42 -14.99
CA SER A 251 -12.62 -4.60 -13.54
C SER A 251 -11.78 -3.59 -12.78
N GLN A 252 -10.53 -3.34 -13.19
CA GLN A 252 -9.70 -2.34 -12.52
C GLN A 252 -10.22 -0.92 -12.78
N ALA A 253 -10.59 -0.62 -14.02
CA ALA A 253 -11.03 0.72 -14.45
C ALA A 253 -12.31 1.20 -13.74
N GLU A 254 -13.05 0.32 -13.07
CA GLU A 254 -14.24 0.69 -12.30
C GLU A 254 -13.91 1.42 -11.00
N HIS A 255 -12.68 1.29 -10.48
CA HIS A 255 -12.24 1.89 -9.21
C HIS A 255 -12.44 3.41 -9.21
N SER A 256 -11.88 4.12 -10.18
CA SER A 256 -11.96 5.57 -10.27
C SER A 256 -11.62 6.09 -11.69
N ARG A 257 -11.96 7.36 -11.96
CA ARG A 257 -11.71 7.99 -13.28
C ARG A 257 -10.22 8.21 -13.59
N ASP A 258 -9.38 8.20 -12.56
CA ASP A 258 -7.93 8.35 -12.64
C ASP A 258 -7.19 6.99 -12.67
N THR A 259 -7.89 5.86 -12.56
CA THR A 259 -7.30 4.52 -12.74
C THR A 259 -6.60 4.40 -14.10
N SER A 260 -5.41 3.81 -14.12
CA SER A 260 -4.64 3.48 -15.32
C SER A 260 -4.69 1.99 -15.62
N CYS A 261 -5.19 1.60 -16.79
CA CYS A 261 -5.24 0.19 -17.21
C CYS A 261 -4.57 0.04 -18.57
N TYR A 262 -3.68 -0.93 -18.73
CA TYR A 262 -3.00 -1.11 -20.00
C TYR A 262 -2.63 -2.54 -20.33
N LEU A 263 -2.60 -2.80 -21.64
CA LEU A 263 -2.17 -4.07 -22.22
C LEU A 263 -0.84 -3.86 -22.95
N ILE A 264 0.15 -4.69 -22.65
CA ILE A 264 1.41 -4.81 -23.39
C ILE A 264 1.36 -6.15 -24.13
N THR A 265 1.50 -6.12 -25.45
CA THR A 265 1.41 -7.32 -26.29
C THR A 265 2.35 -7.28 -27.49
N ASP A 266 2.75 -8.44 -27.97
CA ASP A 266 3.42 -8.64 -29.26
C ASP A 266 2.43 -8.86 -30.42
N SER A 267 1.13 -8.92 -30.13
CA SER A 267 0.09 -9.29 -31.10
C SER A 267 -0.83 -8.12 -31.44
N GLN A 268 -0.68 -7.61 -32.66
CA GLN A 268 -1.59 -6.60 -33.22
C GLN A 268 -3.04 -7.11 -33.30
N ARG A 269 -3.23 -8.42 -33.51
CA ARG A 269 -4.55 -9.06 -33.54
C ARG A 269 -5.19 -9.01 -32.15
N LEU A 270 -4.47 -9.44 -31.11
CA LEU A 270 -4.96 -9.41 -29.73
C LEU A 270 -5.36 -7.99 -29.33
N ALA A 271 -4.49 -7.00 -29.61
CA ALA A 271 -4.76 -5.60 -29.33
C ALA A 271 -6.08 -5.10 -29.93
N ARG A 272 -6.38 -5.47 -31.18
CA ARG A 272 -7.62 -5.09 -31.85
C ARG A 272 -8.83 -5.81 -31.25
N SER A 273 -8.72 -7.10 -30.97
CA SER A 273 -9.78 -7.90 -30.37
C SER A 273 -10.16 -7.40 -28.97
N VAL A 274 -9.19 -7.16 -28.08
CA VAL A 274 -9.44 -6.63 -26.74
C VAL A 274 -10.14 -5.26 -26.80
N ARG A 275 -9.67 -4.35 -27.67
CA ARG A 275 -10.31 -3.05 -27.86
C ARG A 275 -11.76 -3.18 -28.36
N GLY A 276 -12.03 -4.12 -29.26
CA GLY A 276 -13.38 -4.41 -29.76
C GLY A 276 -14.30 -4.88 -28.64
N ILE A 277 -13.89 -5.92 -27.92
CA ILE A 277 -14.66 -6.50 -26.80
C ILE A 277 -14.97 -5.45 -25.72
N ILE A 278 -13.98 -4.63 -25.33
CA ILE A 278 -14.23 -3.54 -24.37
C ILE A 278 -15.30 -2.58 -24.91
N SER A 279 -15.23 -2.22 -26.20
CA SER A 279 -16.20 -1.29 -26.81
C SER A 279 -17.61 -1.86 -26.84
N GLU A 280 -17.74 -3.17 -27.06
CA GLU A 280 -19.01 -3.90 -27.03
C GLU A 280 -19.57 -4.04 -25.61
N MET A 281 -18.72 -4.25 -24.60
CA MET A 281 -19.15 -4.43 -23.20
C MET A 281 -19.55 -3.13 -22.50
N LEU A 282 -18.91 -2.00 -22.85
CA LEU A 282 -19.04 -0.74 -22.12
C LEU A 282 -20.49 -0.23 -21.92
N PRO A 283 -21.43 -0.38 -22.88
CA PRO A 283 -22.81 0.05 -22.68
C PRO A 283 -23.54 -0.69 -21.55
N ASP A 284 -23.23 -1.97 -21.33
CA ASP A 284 -24.05 -2.88 -20.51
C ASP A 284 -23.53 -3.06 -19.08
N ILE A 285 -22.30 -2.63 -18.79
CA ILE A 285 -21.70 -2.79 -17.47
C ILE A 285 -22.20 -1.74 -16.46
N LYS A 286 -22.26 -2.14 -15.19
CA LYS A 286 -22.43 -1.21 -14.08
C LYS A 286 -21.24 -0.25 -14.02
N ARG A 287 -21.47 0.98 -13.55
CA ARG A 287 -20.44 2.04 -13.46
C ARG A 287 -19.77 2.39 -14.81
N SER A 288 -20.43 2.13 -15.94
CA SER A 288 -19.89 2.36 -17.30
C SER A 288 -19.32 3.75 -17.54
N GLY A 289 -19.89 4.81 -16.94
CA GLY A 289 -19.34 6.16 -17.03
C GLY A 289 -17.92 6.30 -16.45
N ILE A 290 -17.67 5.69 -15.28
CA ILE A 290 -16.34 5.72 -14.63
C ILE A 290 -15.34 4.92 -15.47
N VAL A 291 -15.71 3.70 -15.87
CA VAL A 291 -14.87 2.82 -16.68
C VAL A 291 -14.51 3.48 -18.02
N ARG A 292 -15.49 4.10 -18.69
CA ARG A 292 -15.29 4.82 -19.95
C ARG A 292 -14.30 5.96 -19.78
N ASP A 293 -14.46 6.79 -18.75
CA ASP A 293 -13.57 7.92 -18.49
C ASP A 293 -12.14 7.45 -18.19
N SER A 294 -11.96 6.44 -17.32
CA SER A 294 -10.67 5.86 -16.99
C SER A 294 -9.96 5.30 -18.23
N LEU A 295 -10.62 4.41 -18.98
CA LEU A 295 -10.03 3.76 -20.16
C LEU A 295 -9.79 4.72 -21.33
N LYS A 296 -10.55 5.82 -21.41
CA LYS A 296 -10.36 6.85 -22.44
C LYS A 296 -9.16 7.75 -22.12
N ASN A 297 -9.02 8.17 -20.87
CA ASN A 297 -8.06 9.19 -20.47
C ASN A 297 -6.70 8.59 -20.11
N ASN A 298 -6.68 7.41 -19.47
CA ASN A 298 -5.47 6.82 -18.92
C ASN A 298 -5.16 5.43 -19.54
N GLY A 299 -6.14 4.81 -20.20
CA GLY A 299 -5.99 3.47 -20.73
C GLY A 299 -5.30 3.37 -22.10
N PHE A 300 -4.36 2.44 -22.26
CA PHE A 300 -3.65 2.22 -23.52
C PHE A 300 -3.32 0.75 -23.82
N ILE A 301 -3.07 0.46 -25.10
CA ILE A 301 -2.55 -0.83 -25.55
C ILE A 301 -1.21 -0.57 -26.25
N ALA A 302 -0.14 -1.13 -25.73
CA ALA A 302 1.21 -1.07 -26.28
C ALA A 302 1.50 -2.34 -27.08
N VAL A 303 1.60 -2.20 -28.41
CA VAL A 303 2.06 -3.27 -29.29
C VAL A 303 3.56 -3.10 -29.52
N CYS A 304 4.35 -4.09 -29.13
CA CYS A 304 5.82 -4.03 -29.15
C CYS A 304 6.43 -5.36 -29.62
N LYS A 305 7.76 -5.44 -29.76
CA LYS A 305 8.42 -6.73 -30.00
C LYS A 305 8.39 -7.57 -28.72
N ARG A 306 8.43 -8.90 -28.86
CA ARG A 306 8.51 -9.83 -27.70
C ARG A 306 9.65 -9.48 -26.74
N SER A 307 10.81 -9.12 -27.28
CA SER A 307 11.99 -8.69 -26.52
C SER A 307 11.76 -7.46 -25.64
N ASP A 308 10.78 -6.63 -26.00
CA ASP A 308 10.56 -5.32 -25.39
C ASP A 308 9.45 -5.36 -24.33
N MET A 309 8.66 -6.44 -24.29
CA MET A 309 7.53 -6.61 -23.37
C MET A 309 7.97 -6.52 -21.90
N VAL A 310 8.98 -7.30 -21.50
CA VAL A 310 9.52 -7.31 -20.13
C VAL A 310 10.22 -5.99 -19.79
N PRO A 311 11.13 -5.44 -20.62
CA PRO A 311 11.71 -4.13 -20.40
C PRO A 311 10.66 -3.02 -20.22
N LEU A 312 9.58 -3.05 -21.00
CA LEU A 312 8.50 -2.07 -20.89
C LEU A 312 7.71 -2.23 -19.59
N ALA A 313 7.34 -3.46 -19.22
CA ALA A 313 6.69 -3.70 -17.93
C ALA A 313 7.57 -3.22 -16.77
N ASN A 314 8.89 -3.46 -16.85
CA ASN A 314 9.83 -3.01 -15.82
C ASN A 314 10.00 -1.48 -15.78
N ALA A 315 9.99 -0.82 -16.93
CA ALA A 315 10.09 0.63 -17.00
C ALA A 315 8.83 1.33 -16.48
N LEU A 316 7.66 0.70 -16.61
CA LEU A 316 6.40 1.23 -16.09
C LEU A 316 6.21 0.94 -14.59
N ALA A 317 6.74 -0.18 -14.09
CA ALA A 317 6.69 -0.58 -12.68
C ALA A 317 5.28 -0.47 -12.03
N PRO A 318 4.26 -1.13 -12.61
CA PRO A 318 2.87 -0.99 -12.18
C PRO A 318 2.60 -1.45 -10.76
N GLU A 319 1.45 -1.02 -10.24
CA GLU A 319 0.84 -1.59 -9.04
C GLU A 319 0.60 -3.11 -9.20
N HIS A 320 -0.23 -3.50 -10.16
CA HIS A 320 -0.50 -4.89 -10.53
C HIS A 320 0.06 -5.20 -11.92
N LEU A 321 0.73 -6.33 -12.07
CA LEU A 321 1.07 -6.90 -13.37
C LEU A 321 0.52 -8.31 -13.53
N GLN A 322 -0.39 -8.50 -14.47
CA GLN A 322 -0.80 -9.82 -14.93
C GLN A 322 0.08 -10.31 -16.07
N ILE A 323 0.43 -11.58 -16.06
CA ILE A 323 1.16 -12.24 -17.15
C ILE A 323 0.28 -13.36 -17.70
N MET A 324 -0.41 -13.06 -18.80
CA MET A 324 -1.33 -13.94 -19.50
C MET A 324 -0.69 -14.43 -20.80
N THR A 325 0.31 -15.31 -20.68
CA THR A 325 1.02 -15.90 -21.82
C THR A 325 1.01 -17.41 -21.73
N LYS A 326 1.46 -18.11 -22.78
CA LYS A 326 1.55 -19.58 -22.78
C LYS A 326 2.48 -20.15 -21.70
N ARG A 327 3.49 -19.39 -21.28
CA ARG A 327 4.49 -19.78 -20.26
C ARG A 327 4.77 -18.61 -19.30
N PRO A 328 3.82 -18.28 -18.42
CA PRO A 328 3.89 -17.05 -17.62
C PRO A 328 5.07 -17.05 -16.64
N GLU A 329 5.47 -18.19 -16.10
CA GLU A 329 6.61 -18.34 -15.18
C GLU A 329 7.95 -18.03 -15.85
N SER A 330 8.09 -18.41 -17.14
CA SER A 330 9.30 -18.13 -17.89
C SER A 330 9.46 -16.62 -18.11
N LEU A 331 8.37 -15.93 -18.47
CA LEU A 331 8.40 -14.49 -18.72
C LEU A 331 8.58 -13.70 -17.42
N SER A 332 7.99 -14.16 -16.31
CA SER A 332 8.05 -13.47 -15.02
C SER A 332 9.46 -13.40 -14.43
N SER A 333 10.36 -14.33 -14.78
CA SER A 333 11.75 -14.34 -14.32
C SER A 333 12.54 -13.05 -14.60
N GLY A 334 12.18 -12.33 -15.68
CA GLY A 334 12.79 -11.05 -16.04
C GLY A 334 12.06 -9.82 -15.49
N VAL A 335 10.92 -10.00 -14.82
CA VAL A 335 10.08 -8.91 -14.31
C VAL A 335 10.35 -8.71 -12.82
N VAL A 336 10.78 -7.51 -12.43
CA VAL A 336 11.33 -7.24 -11.08
C VAL A 336 10.78 -6.01 -10.38
N THR A 337 9.98 -5.19 -11.08
CA THR A 337 9.51 -3.89 -10.57
C THR A 337 8.02 -3.74 -10.28
N PRO A 338 7.08 -4.61 -10.70
CA PRO A 338 5.69 -4.44 -10.29
C PRO A 338 5.51 -4.61 -8.78
N GLY A 339 4.51 -3.94 -8.21
CA GLY A 339 4.13 -4.15 -6.81
C GLY A 339 3.67 -5.59 -6.54
N MET A 340 2.95 -6.19 -7.49
CA MET A 340 2.51 -7.59 -7.48
C MET A 340 2.51 -8.17 -8.90
N ILE A 341 2.91 -9.43 -9.02
CA ILE A 341 2.83 -10.20 -10.27
C ILE A 341 1.81 -11.32 -10.13
N LEU A 342 0.89 -11.41 -11.08
CA LEU A 342 -0.17 -12.41 -11.17
C LEU A 342 0.07 -13.28 -12.40
N LEU A 343 0.23 -14.59 -12.19
CA LEU A 343 0.67 -15.52 -13.25
C LEU A 343 -0.50 -16.33 -13.81
N GLY A 344 -0.60 -16.34 -15.14
CA GLY A 344 -1.58 -17.12 -15.89
C GLY A 344 -2.98 -16.49 -15.96
N GLY A 345 -3.82 -17.03 -16.84
CA GLY A 345 -5.16 -16.51 -17.10
C GLY A 345 -6.20 -16.75 -15.99
N ASN A 346 -5.86 -17.53 -14.96
CA ASN A 346 -6.73 -17.85 -13.83
C ASN A 346 -6.39 -17.04 -12.56
N SER A 347 -5.62 -15.97 -12.71
CA SER A 347 -5.14 -15.12 -11.61
C SER A 347 -5.57 -13.65 -11.82
N PRO A 348 -6.89 -13.36 -11.87
CA PRO A 348 -7.36 -11.99 -12.06
C PRO A 348 -6.98 -11.11 -10.86
N SER A 349 -6.67 -9.83 -11.07
CA SER A 349 -6.32 -8.88 -9.98
C SER A 349 -7.45 -8.76 -8.96
N SER A 350 -8.70 -8.82 -9.44
CA SER A 350 -9.88 -8.86 -8.58
C SER A 350 -9.82 -10.01 -7.56
N ALA A 351 -9.32 -11.20 -7.92
CA ALA A 351 -9.20 -12.29 -6.94
C ALA A 351 -8.10 -12.00 -5.90
N SER A 352 -6.97 -11.42 -6.31
CA SER A 352 -5.90 -11.03 -5.38
C SER A 352 -6.34 -9.93 -4.42
N ASP A 353 -7.18 -9.01 -4.87
CA ASP A 353 -7.67 -7.90 -4.08
C ASP A 353 -8.53 -8.30 -2.88
N TYR A 354 -9.10 -9.51 -2.93
CA TYR A 354 -10.06 -9.97 -1.92
C TYR A 354 -9.62 -11.24 -1.20
N ILE A 355 -9.22 -12.29 -1.93
CA ILE A 355 -9.33 -13.65 -1.38
C ILE A 355 -8.14 -14.57 -1.64
N LEU A 356 -7.19 -14.25 -2.52
CA LEU A 356 -6.06 -15.18 -2.77
C LEU A 356 -5.06 -15.23 -1.61
N GLY A 357 -5.10 -14.27 -0.68
CA GLY A 357 -4.19 -14.21 0.48
C GLY A 357 -2.92 -13.39 0.22
N SER A 358 -2.92 -12.58 -0.83
CA SER A 358 -1.96 -11.49 -1.03
C SER A 358 -2.48 -10.18 -0.44
N ASN A 359 -1.65 -9.13 -0.45
CA ASN A 359 -1.98 -7.82 0.09
C ASN A 359 -2.17 -6.81 -1.05
N HIS A 360 -3.36 -6.21 -1.17
CA HIS A 360 -3.67 -5.25 -2.24
C HIS A 360 -3.20 -3.82 -1.97
N VAL A 361 -2.61 -3.54 -0.80
CA VAL A 361 -2.09 -2.21 -0.52
C VAL A 361 -0.73 -2.12 -1.20
N LEU A 362 -0.74 -1.60 -2.42
CA LEU A 362 0.37 -1.68 -3.34
C LEU A 362 0.91 -0.29 -3.72
N PRO A 363 2.18 -0.21 -4.12
CA PRO A 363 2.76 1.02 -4.63
C PRO A 363 2.21 1.33 -6.02
N THR A 364 1.97 2.60 -6.31
CA THR A 364 1.52 3.05 -7.64
C THR A 364 2.42 4.17 -8.17
N GLY A 365 2.18 4.63 -9.39
CA GLY A 365 2.94 5.68 -10.05
C GLY A 365 4.40 5.30 -10.33
N GLY A 366 4.65 4.04 -10.68
CA GLY A 366 6.01 3.50 -10.87
C GLY A 366 6.77 3.16 -9.58
N SER A 367 6.15 3.37 -8.41
CA SER A 367 6.81 3.13 -7.12
C SER A 367 7.07 1.64 -6.83
N GLY A 368 6.49 0.73 -7.63
CA GLY A 368 6.79 -0.70 -7.57
C GLY A 368 8.29 -0.99 -7.73
N ALA A 369 9.01 -0.16 -8.49
CA ALA A 369 10.46 -0.31 -8.71
C ALA A 369 11.27 -0.22 -7.40
N SER A 370 10.69 0.33 -6.34
CA SER A 370 11.35 0.54 -5.05
C SER A 370 10.81 -0.34 -3.92
N ARG A 371 9.61 -0.93 -4.07
CA ARG A 371 8.95 -1.71 -3.02
C ARG A 371 7.86 -2.62 -3.58
N GLY A 372 7.50 -3.66 -2.82
CA GLY A 372 6.32 -4.48 -3.07
C GLY A 372 5.10 -4.02 -2.27
N SER A 373 4.10 -4.92 -2.22
CA SER A 373 2.91 -4.77 -1.37
C SER A 373 3.24 -4.49 0.08
N LEU A 374 2.27 -3.90 0.80
CA LEU A 374 2.28 -3.90 2.26
C LEU A 374 2.44 -5.34 2.76
N SER A 375 3.28 -5.53 3.77
CA SER A 375 3.56 -6.84 4.38
C SER A 375 3.80 -6.68 5.88
N VAL A 376 3.82 -7.79 6.62
CA VAL A 376 4.32 -7.88 7.99
C VAL A 376 5.68 -7.19 8.18
N LEU A 377 6.51 -7.15 7.15
CA LEU A 377 7.80 -6.45 7.14
C LEU A 377 7.66 -4.94 7.38
N ASP A 378 6.55 -4.33 6.96
CA ASP A 378 6.29 -2.91 7.21
C ASP A 378 5.97 -2.61 8.69
N PHE A 379 5.70 -3.63 9.50
CA PHE A 379 5.31 -3.49 10.91
C PHE A 379 6.42 -3.89 11.88
N VAL A 380 7.59 -4.28 11.37
CA VAL A 380 8.75 -4.68 12.18
C VAL A 380 9.95 -3.79 11.87
N LYS A 381 10.78 -3.57 12.90
CA LYS A 381 12.06 -2.88 12.78
C LYS A 381 13.20 -3.78 13.25
N MET A 382 14.36 -3.61 12.64
CA MET A 382 15.59 -4.24 13.08
C MET A 382 16.26 -3.37 14.15
N ILE A 383 16.57 -3.98 15.30
CA ILE A 383 17.33 -3.39 16.39
C ILE A 383 18.71 -4.04 16.39
N THR A 384 19.76 -3.24 16.22
CA THR A 384 21.15 -3.69 16.28
C THR A 384 21.73 -3.41 17.67
N GLN A 385 22.21 -4.46 18.32
CA GLN A 385 22.93 -4.39 19.60
C GLN A 385 24.41 -4.66 19.33
N VAL A 386 25.28 -3.76 19.75
CA VAL A 386 26.74 -3.90 19.58
C VAL A 386 27.38 -3.92 20.95
N SER A 387 28.29 -4.88 21.15
CA SER A 387 29.15 -4.94 22.34
C SER A 387 30.57 -5.24 21.88
N SER A 388 31.55 -4.69 22.59
CA SER A 388 32.98 -4.90 22.32
C SER A 388 33.72 -5.12 23.62
N THR A 389 34.75 -5.96 23.60
CA THR A 389 35.68 -6.07 24.73
C THR A 389 36.71 -4.93 24.70
N LYS A 390 37.31 -4.64 25.86
CA LYS A 390 38.42 -3.69 25.96
C LYS A 390 39.55 -4.06 25.00
N GLN A 391 39.92 -5.35 24.93
CA GLN A 391 40.97 -5.85 24.04
C GLN A 391 40.65 -5.60 22.55
N ALA A 392 39.39 -5.78 22.13
CA ALA A 392 38.98 -5.52 20.76
C ALA A 392 39.11 -4.02 20.42
N LEU A 393 38.73 -3.14 21.36
CA LEU A 393 38.92 -1.69 21.21
C LEU A 393 40.40 -1.31 21.13
N SER A 394 41.26 -1.89 21.97
CA SER A 394 42.71 -1.64 21.93
C SER A 394 43.30 -2.01 20.58
N LYS A 395 42.92 -3.16 20.00
CA LYS A 395 43.37 -3.58 18.66
C LYS A 395 42.90 -2.64 17.54
N ALA A 396 41.69 -2.09 17.65
CA ALA A 396 41.13 -1.19 16.65
C ALA A 396 41.54 0.29 16.82
N SER A 397 42.06 0.67 18.00
CA SER A 397 42.31 2.05 18.42
C SER A 397 43.16 2.85 17.42
N GLY A 398 44.24 2.25 16.91
CA GLY A 398 45.11 2.90 15.93
C GLY A 398 44.39 3.26 14.63
N HIS A 399 43.59 2.34 14.08
CA HIS A 399 42.79 2.59 12.87
C HIS A 399 41.67 3.61 13.12
N LEU A 400 41.01 3.52 14.28
CA LEU A 400 39.94 4.44 14.64
C LEU A 400 40.46 5.88 14.78
N ARG A 401 41.66 6.06 15.34
CA ARG A 401 42.32 7.36 15.41
C ARG A 401 42.52 7.97 14.02
N VAL A 402 43.10 7.20 13.11
CA VAL A 402 43.37 7.66 11.73
C VAL A 402 42.08 8.13 11.06
N LEU A 403 40.99 7.36 11.18
CA LEU A 403 39.70 7.74 10.61
C LEU A 403 39.12 9.00 11.28
N ALA A 404 39.10 9.04 12.62
CA ALA A 404 38.57 10.16 13.37
C ALA A 404 39.33 11.46 13.11
N GLU A 405 40.67 11.41 13.05
CA GLU A 405 41.51 12.57 12.75
C GLU A 405 41.34 13.03 11.31
N ALA A 406 41.25 12.11 10.34
CA ALA A 406 41.00 12.45 8.93
C ALA A 406 39.64 13.12 8.71
N GLU A 407 38.65 12.79 9.52
CA GLU A 407 37.33 13.42 9.52
C GLU A 407 37.27 14.71 10.39
N GLY A 408 38.36 15.07 11.08
CA GLY A 408 38.39 16.20 12.02
C GLY A 408 37.57 15.98 13.31
N LEU A 409 37.20 14.73 13.61
CA LEU A 409 36.35 14.31 14.72
C LEU A 409 37.16 13.79 15.93
N TYR A 410 38.14 14.56 16.39
CA TYR A 410 39.11 14.14 17.44
C TYR A 410 38.47 13.52 18.70
N ASN A 411 37.35 14.09 19.18
CA ASN A 411 36.66 13.58 20.38
C ASN A 411 36.07 12.16 20.20
N HIS A 412 35.84 11.69 18.96
CA HIS A 412 35.44 10.31 18.70
C HIS A 412 36.56 9.34 19.08
N TYR A 413 37.80 9.69 18.76
CA TYR A 413 38.96 8.90 19.20
C TYR A 413 39.15 8.98 20.72
N GLU A 414 39.04 10.17 21.31
CA GLU A 414 39.19 10.35 22.76
C GLU A 414 38.22 9.49 23.57
N ALA A 415 36.98 9.31 23.09
CA ALA A 415 36.03 8.39 23.70
C ALA A 415 36.54 6.94 23.73
N VAL A 416 37.24 6.48 22.70
CA VAL A 416 37.84 5.13 22.68
C VAL A 416 39.11 5.10 23.53
N ARG A 417 39.95 6.14 23.44
CA ARG A 417 41.18 6.28 24.23
C ARG A 417 40.91 6.20 25.73
N GLY A 418 39.82 6.78 26.23
CA GLY A 418 39.46 6.71 27.65
C GLY A 418 38.99 5.32 28.14
N ARG A 419 38.80 4.34 27.25
CA ARG A 419 38.34 2.97 27.59
C ARG A 419 39.44 1.92 27.48
N ILE A 420 40.52 2.22 26.73
CA ILE A 420 41.74 1.40 26.62
C ILE A 420 42.68 1.75 27.76
#